data_AF-A0A316WHG2-F1
#
_entry.id   AF-A0A316WHG2-F1
#
_cell.length_a   1.000
_cell.length_b   1.000
_cell.length_c   1.000
_cell.angle_alpha   90.00
_cell.angle_beta   90.00
_cell.angle_gamma   90.00
#
_symmetry.space_group_name_H-M   'P 1'
#
loop_
_entity.id
_entity.type
_entity.pdbx_description
1 polymer ?
#
loop_
_entity_poly.entity_id
_entity_poly.type
_entity_poly.pdbx_seq_one_letter_code
_entity_poly.pdbx_strand_id
1 'polypeptide(L)'
;MHKIHDAPGWVAASPFVMLVIGFLLAFWMYLRRPDLPHRLAESQPILYRFLLNKWYFDEIYDRIFVRPAKNFGLFLWKEGDGRVIDGLGPDGISARVVDITRGVVRLQTGYVYHYAFVMLVGVAGLITWYLVSGVPGGTH
;
A
#
# COMPACT_ATOMS: atom_id res chain seq x y z
N MET A 1 -23.61 38.81 17.72
CA MET A 1 -22.74 39.71 16.91
C MET A 1 -22.92 41.18 17.32
N HIS A 2 -22.84 41.56 18.60
CA HIS A 2 -23.17 42.92 19.10
C HIS A 2 -22.27 43.35 20.29
N LYS A 3 -20.93 43.21 20.18
CA LYS A 3 -19.97 43.69 21.23
C LYS A 3 -18.63 44.22 20.68
N ILE A 4 -18.55 44.56 19.39
CA ILE A 4 -17.33 45.13 18.79
C ILE A 4 -17.38 46.67 18.77
N HIS A 5 -18.56 47.27 18.91
CA HIS A 5 -18.78 48.71 18.76
C HIS A 5 -18.47 49.57 20.00
N ASP A 6 -18.28 48.95 21.18
CA ASP A 6 -17.89 49.65 22.42
C ASP A 6 -16.38 49.56 22.71
N ALA A 7 -15.58 49.07 21.74
CA ALA A 7 -14.14 49.02 21.90
C ALA A 7 -13.57 50.46 21.93
N PRO A 8 -12.79 50.83 22.96
CA PRO A 8 -12.17 52.14 23.03
C PRO A 8 -11.37 52.46 21.76
N GLY A 9 -11.40 53.71 21.28
CA GLY A 9 -10.76 54.10 20.01
C GLY A 9 -9.26 53.77 19.90
N TRP A 10 -8.56 53.62 21.02
CA TRP A 10 -7.16 53.18 21.05
C TRP A 10 -6.99 51.72 20.59
N VAL A 11 -8.00 50.85 20.81
CA VAL A 11 -7.99 49.46 20.33
C VAL A 11 -8.08 49.46 18.80
N ALA A 12 -8.90 50.33 18.23
CA ALA A 12 -9.02 50.46 16.77
C ALA A 12 -7.73 51.00 16.12
N ALA A 13 -7.02 51.90 16.81
CA ALA A 13 -5.73 52.42 16.34
C ALA A 13 -4.55 51.44 16.57
N SER A 14 -4.69 50.47 17.47
CA SER A 14 -3.61 49.57 17.88
C SER A 14 -2.98 48.75 16.75
N PRO A 15 -3.72 48.18 15.77
CA PRO A 15 -3.10 47.40 14.69
C PRO A 15 -2.24 48.30 13.79
N PHE A 16 -2.67 49.54 13.55
CA PHE A 16 -1.91 50.50 12.75
C PHE A 16 -0.61 50.91 13.45
N VAL A 17 -0.68 51.19 14.75
CA VAL A 17 0.52 51.52 15.55
C VAL A 17 1.50 50.34 15.58
N MET A 18 1.02 49.11 15.80
CA MET A 18 1.86 47.90 15.79
C MET A 18 2.49 47.66 14.42
N LEU A 19 1.76 47.91 13.33
CA LEU A 19 2.29 47.82 11.97
C LEU A 19 3.44 48.81 11.77
N VAL A 20 3.26 50.08 12.14
CA VAL A 20 4.30 51.10 11.97
C VAL A 20 5.55 50.75 12.80
N ILE A 21 5.37 50.31 14.04
CA ILE A 21 6.47 49.88 14.91
C ILE A 21 7.20 48.67 14.31
N GLY A 22 6.45 47.64 13.87
CA GLY A 22 7.01 46.45 13.24
C GLY A 22 7.76 46.78 11.96
N PHE A 23 7.23 47.68 11.14
CA PHE A 23 7.87 48.15 9.92
C PHE A 23 9.18 48.89 10.20
N LEU A 24 9.18 49.85 11.15
CA LEU A 24 10.39 50.60 11.52
C LEU A 24 11.46 49.67 12.11
N LEU A 25 11.06 48.70 12.93
CA LEU A 25 11.96 47.69 13.48
C LEU A 25 12.58 46.83 12.38
N ALA A 26 11.76 46.33 11.45
CA ALA A 26 12.23 45.54 10.31
C ALA A 26 13.16 46.37 9.40
N PHE A 27 12.78 47.60 9.06
CA PHE A 27 13.63 48.52 8.29
C PHE A 27 14.99 48.71 8.95
N TRP A 28 15.02 48.95 10.25
CA TRP A 28 16.26 49.15 10.98
C TRP A 28 17.14 47.88 11.01
N MET A 29 16.53 46.72 11.28
CA MET A 29 17.24 45.44 11.36
C MET A 29 17.72 44.91 10.00
N TYR A 30 16.99 45.15 8.92
CA TYR A 30 17.32 44.58 7.60
C TYR A 30 18.01 45.56 6.65
N LEU A 31 17.71 46.87 6.69
CA LEU A 31 18.32 47.85 5.79
C LEU A 31 19.48 48.61 6.44
N ARG A 32 19.36 49.00 7.72
CA ARG A 32 20.38 49.84 8.36
C ARG A 32 21.48 49.05 9.05
N ARG A 33 21.16 47.91 9.66
CA ARG A 33 22.11 47.05 10.39
C ARG A 33 21.81 45.55 10.22
N PRO A 34 22.13 44.96 9.05
CA PRO A 34 21.85 43.55 8.74
C PRO A 34 22.57 42.55 9.67
N ASP A 35 23.58 42.99 10.43
CA ASP A 35 24.29 42.15 11.40
C ASP A 35 23.44 41.82 12.65
N LEU A 36 22.44 42.65 12.97
CA LEU A 36 21.64 42.51 14.19
C LEU A 36 20.76 41.25 14.20
N PRO A 37 20.00 40.92 13.13
CA PRO A 37 19.29 39.64 13.03
C PRO A 37 20.20 38.43 13.26
N HIS A 38 21.42 38.46 12.69
CA HIS A 38 22.36 37.36 12.81
C HIS A 38 22.84 37.18 14.26
N ARG A 39 23.24 38.27 14.91
CA ARG A 39 23.64 38.24 16.33
C ARG A 39 22.50 37.81 17.25
N LEU A 40 21.26 38.21 16.94
CA LEU A 40 20.09 37.77 17.69
C LEU A 40 19.87 36.25 17.53
N ALA A 41 20.03 35.72 16.32
CA ALA A 41 19.96 34.28 16.05
C ALA A 41 21.06 33.50 16.80
N GLU A 42 22.27 34.03 16.87
CA GLU A 42 23.39 33.41 17.62
C GLU A 42 23.15 33.44 19.14
N SER A 43 22.55 34.51 19.67
CA SER A 43 22.25 34.61 21.10
C SER A 43 21.14 33.66 21.58
N GLN A 44 20.22 33.31 20.68
CA GLN A 44 19.03 32.50 20.97
C GLN A 44 18.91 31.35 19.94
N PRO A 45 19.90 30.45 19.86
CA PRO A 45 19.98 29.47 18.78
C PRO A 45 18.82 28.45 18.84
N ILE A 46 18.30 28.17 20.04
CA ILE A 46 17.16 27.26 20.22
C ILE A 46 15.89 27.87 19.64
N LEU A 47 15.57 29.12 20.02
CA LEU A 47 14.39 29.82 19.53
C LEU A 47 14.49 30.07 18.03
N TYR A 48 15.67 30.48 17.56
CA TYR A 48 15.92 30.66 16.13
C TYR A 48 15.68 29.35 15.37
N ARG A 49 16.27 28.23 15.80
CA ARG A 49 16.04 26.92 15.17
C ARG A 49 14.58 26.47 15.24
N PHE A 50 13.88 26.78 16.32
CA PHE A 50 12.45 26.47 16.45
C PHE A 50 11.61 27.23 15.42
N LEU A 51 11.80 28.54 15.29
CA LEU A 51 11.11 29.34 14.26
C LEU A 51 11.55 28.95 12.85
N LEU A 52 12.85 28.69 12.65
CA LEU A 52 13.43 28.31 11.36
C LEU A 52 12.86 26.97 10.86
N ASN A 53 12.73 25.98 11.75
CA ASN A 53 12.14 24.68 11.42
C ASN A 53 10.61 24.69 11.50
N LYS A 54 9.96 25.85 11.31
CA LYS A 54 8.48 25.99 11.32
C LYS A 54 7.82 25.27 12.50
N TRP A 55 8.42 25.40 13.67
CA TRP A 55 7.92 24.83 14.93
C TRP A 55 7.91 23.29 14.96
N TYR A 56 8.64 22.64 14.05
CA TYR A 56 8.71 21.19 13.88
C TYR A 56 7.37 20.51 13.59
N PHE A 57 6.34 21.27 13.21
CA PHE A 57 4.99 20.74 13.03
C PHE A 57 4.94 19.71 11.89
N ASP A 58 5.60 20.03 10.77
CA ASP A 58 5.65 19.17 9.58
C ASP A 58 6.35 17.84 9.91
N GLU A 59 7.47 17.86 10.63
CA GLU A 59 8.23 16.65 11.00
C GLU A 59 7.52 15.79 12.05
N ILE A 60 6.81 16.42 12.98
CA ILE A 60 5.98 15.72 13.95
C ILE A 60 4.80 15.05 13.24
N TYR A 61 4.14 15.77 12.33
CA TYR A 61 3.04 15.25 11.54
C TYR A 61 3.47 14.07 10.67
N ASP A 62 4.62 14.19 9.98
CA ASP A 62 5.20 13.10 9.19
C ASP A 62 5.47 11.86 10.04
N ARG A 63 6.08 12.03 11.22
CA ARG A 63 6.41 10.90 12.10
C ARG A 63 5.20 10.25 12.75
N ILE A 64 4.21 11.02 13.17
CA ILE A 64 3.07 10.51 13.95
C ILE A 64 1.94 10.01 13.05
N PHE A 65 1.68 10.68 11.92
CA PHE A 65 0.54 10.36 11.07
C PHE A 65 0.96 9.71 9.77
N VAL A 66 1.89 10.32 9.02
CA VAL A 66 2.20 9.89 7.65
C VAL A 66 2.92 8.54 7.62
N ARG A 67 4.02 8.40 8.36
CA ARG A 67 4.80 7.15 8.37
C ARG A 67 4.01 5.97 8.92
N PRO A 68 3.28 6.09 10.06
CA PRO A 68 2.51 4.96 10.58
C PRO A 68 1.37 4.58 9.64
N ALA A 69 0.65 5.55 9.06
CA ALA A 69 -0.39 5.25 8.08
C ALA A 69 0.17 4.54 6.83
N LYS A 70 1.31 5.00 6.31
CA LYS A 70 1.98 4.36 5.17
C LYS A 70 2.42 2.94 5.49
N ASN A 71 3.04 2.74 6.66
CA ASN A 71 3.49 1.42 7.10
C ASN A 71 2.31 0.47 7.34
N PHE A 72 1.22 0.97 7.91
CA PHE A 72 -0.01 0.22 8.11
C PHE A 72 -0.65 -0.19 6.78
N GLY A 73 -0.70 0.72 5.80
CA GLY A 73 -1.14 0.39 4.44
C GLY A 73 -0.26 -0.67 3.77
N LEU A 74 1.07 -0.56 3.90
CA LEU A 74 2.01 -1.57 3.38
C LEU A 74 1.87 -2.92 4.08
N PHE A 75 1.60 -2.92 5.39
CA PHE A 75 1.33 -4.13 6.15
C PHE A 75 0.06 -4.82 5.65
N LEU A 76 -1.04 -4.08 5.51
CA LEU A 76 -2.29 -4.61 4.97
C LEU A 76 -2.15 -5.13 3.53
N TRP A 77 -1.37 -4.44 2.69
CA TRP A 77 -1.08 -4.91 1.34
C TRP A 77 -0.29 -6.23 1.33
N LYS A 78 0.81 -6.31 2.08
CA LYS A 78 1.67 -7.51 2.08
C LYS A 78 1.02 -8.71 2.77
N GLU A 79 0.38 -8.48 3.92
CA GLU A 79 -0.20 -9.56 4.72
C GLU A 79 -1.60 -9.93 4.25
N GLY A 80 -2.38 -8.97 3.73
CA GLY A 80 -3.70 -9.21 3.15
C GLY A 80 -3.59 -9.72 1.73
N ASP A 81 -3.11 -8.87 0.82
CA ASP A 81 -3.11 -9.19 -0.61
C ASP A 81 -2.05 -10.26 -0.95
N GLY A 82 -0.84 -10.15 -0.39
CA GLY A 82 0.21 -11.15 -0.63
C GLY A 82 -0.16 -12.57 -0.18
N ARG A 83 -0.69 -12.76 1.04
CA ARG A 83 -1.09 -14.12 1.49
C ARG A 83 -2.39 -14.61 0.87
N VAL A 84 -3.36 -13.73 0.63
CA VAL A 84 -4.65 -14.15 0.05
C VAL A 84 -4.47 -14.43 -1.44
N ILE A 85 -3.72 -13.60 -2.18
CA ILE A 85 -3.43 -13.82 -3.61
C ILE A 85 -2.40 -14.94 -3.80
N ASP A 86 -1.29 -15.04 -3.07
CA ASP A 86 -0.38 -16.19 -3.27
C ASP A 86 -1.01 -17.51 -2.77
N GLY A 87 -1.91 -17.43 -1.78
CA GLY A 87 -2.65 -18.59 -1.26
C GLY A 87 -3.81 -19.08 -2.13
N LEU A 88 -4.48 -18.18 -2.87
CA LEU A 88 -5.64 -18.50 -3.74
C LEU A 88 -5.39 -18.28 -5.24
N GLY A 89 -4.25 -17.69 -5.60
CA GLY A 89 -3.94 -17.23 -6.94
C GLY A 89 -3.32 -18.30 -7.84
N PRO A 90 -2.98 -17.91 -9.08
CA PRO A 90 -2.57 -18.81 -10.14
C PRO A 90 -1.35 -19.67 -9.80
N ASP A 91 -0.51 -19.25 -8.85
CA ASP A 91 0.70 -19.96 -8.44
C ASP A 91 0.37 -21.23 -7.62
N GLY A 92 -0.68 -21.21 -6.79
CA GLY A 92 -1.16 -22.40 -6.09
C GLY A 92 -1.86 -23.41 -7.00
N ILE A 93 -2.58 -22.93 -8.02
CA ILE A 93 -3.24 -23.78 -9.02
C ILE A 93 -2.22 -24.33 -10.02
N SER A 94 -1.29 -23.49 -10.49
CA SER A 94 -0.23 -23.91 -11.43
C SER A 94 0.76 -24.88 -10.78
N ALA A 95 1.10 -24.70 -9.50
CA ALA A 95 1.91 -25.68 -8.77
C ALA A 95 1.26 -27.07 -8.72
N ARG A 96 -0.06 -27.13 -8.44
CA ARG A 96 -0.80 -28.41 -8.44
C ARG A 96 -0.94 -29.02 -9.84
N VAL A 97 -1.12 -28.20 -10.88
CA VAL A 97 -1.16 -28.67 -12.27
C VAL A 97 0.20 -29.22 -12.70
N VAL A 98 1.31 -28.59 -12.32
CA VAL A 98 2.67 -29.07 -12.61
C VAL A 98 2.95 -30.39 -11.88
N ASP A 99 2.53 -30.55 -10.63
CA ASP A 99 2.74 -31.80 -9.88
C ASP A 99 1.91 -32.97 -10.42
N ILE A 100 0.65 -32.72 -10.79
CA ILE A 100 -0.20 -33.72 -11.46
C ILE A 100 0.42 -34.12 -12.81
N THR A 101 0.89 -33.15 -13.59
CA THR A 101 1.52 -33.39 -14.89
C THR A 101 2.81 -34.20 -14.74
N ARG A 102 3.64 -33.92 -13.71
CA ARG A 102 4.85 -34.70 -13.39
C ARG A 102 4.56 -36.12 -12.89
N GLY A 103 3.39 -36.38 -12.32
CA GLY A 103 2.92 -37.72 -11.96
C GLY A 103 2.44 -38.51 -13.18
N VAL A 104 1.65 -37.87 -14.04
CA VAL A 104 1.12 -38.47 -15.29
C VAL A 104 2.24 -38.79 -16.27
N VAL A 105 3.24 -37.92 -16.42
CA VAL A 105 4.41 -38.16 -17.29
C VAL A 105 5.27 -39.33 -16.79
N ARG A 106 5.29 -39.61 -15.47
CA ARG A 106 6.01 -40.77 -14.90
C ARG A 106 5.28 -42.11 -15.09
N LEU A 107 3.97 -42.10 -15.32
CA LEU A 107 3.22 -43.30 -15.71
C LEU A 107 3.46 -43.70 -17.18
N GLN A 108 4.10 -42.82 -17.97
CA GLN A 108 4.58 -43.12 -19.31
C GLN A 108 5.89 -43.93 -19.23
N THR A 109 5.80 -45.18 -18.80
CA THR A 109 6.94 -46.06 -18.50
C THR A 109 7.72 -46.55 -19.74
N GLY A 110 7.35 -46.12 -20.96
CA GLY A 110 8.03 -46.50 -22.20
C GLY A 110 7.94 -47.98 -22.59
N TYR A 111 7.32 -48.83 -21.77
CA TYR A 111 7.15 -50.26 -22.03
C TYR A 111 5.87 -50.52 -22.84
N VAL A 112 6.06 -50.92 -24.11
CA VAL A 112 4.99 -51.24 -25.08
C VAL A 112 3.99 -52.27 -24.56
N TYR A 113 4.43 -53.17 -23.66
CA TYR A 113 3.57 -54.19 -23.04
C TYR A 113 2.37 -53.60 -22.27
N HIS A 114 2.57 -52.50 -21.54
CA HIS A 114 1.48 -51.86 -20.79
C HIS A 114 0.46 -51.21 -21.72
N TYR A 115 0.90 -50.65 -22.84
CA TYR A 115 0.01 -50.11 -23.87
C TYR A 115 -0.82 -51.21 -24.52
N ALA A 116 -0.19 -52.33 -24.90
CA ALA A 116 -0.89 -53.47 -25.49
C ALA A 116 -1.93 -54.07 -24.53
N PHE A 117 -1.60 -54.15 -23.23
CA PHE A 117 -2.52 -54.64 -22.20
C PHE A 117 -3.74 -53.73 -22.04
N VAL A 118 -3.55 -52.40 -21.94
CA VAL A 118 -4.64 -51.43 -21.84
C VAL A 118 -5.52 -51.44 -23.10
N MET A 119 -4.92 -51.55 -24.29
CA MET A 119 -5.68 -51.67 -25.54
C MET A 119 -6.54 -52.94 -25.56
N LEU A 120 -5.98 -54.10 -25.16
CA LEU A 120 -6.71 -55.36 -25.13
C LEU A 120 -7.89 -55.34 -24.15
N VAL A 121 -7.67 -54.81 -22.94
CA VAL A 121 -8.74 -54.64 -21.94
C VAL A 121 -9.80 -53.65 -22.42
N GLY A 122 -9.39 -52.54 -23.04
CA GLY A 122 -10.31 -51.55 -23.60
C GLY A 122 -11.17 -52.11 -24.73
N VAL A 123 -10.58 -52.86 -25.66
CA VAL A 123 -11.31 -53.53 -26.74
C VAL A 123 -12.23 -54.61 -26.20
N ALA A 124 -11.78 -55.45 -25.26
CA ALA A 124 -12.62 -56.44 -24.61
C ALA A 124 -13.81 -55.80 -23.90
N GLY A 125 -13.58 -54.72 -23.14
CA GLY A 125 -14.62 -53.96 -22.46
C GLY A 125 -15.63 -53.32 -23.41
N LEU A 126 -15.17 -52.75 -24.53
CA LEU A 126 -16.05 -52.20 -25.57
C LEU A 126 -16.89 -53.29 -26.24
N ILE A 127 -16.29 -54.45 -26.54
CA ILE A 127 -17.01 -55.60 -27.10
C ILE A 127 -18.05 -56.11 -26.09
N THR A 128 -17.67 -56.28 -24.82
CA THR A 128 -18.61 -56.70 -23.77
C THR A 128 -19.73 -55.70 -23.58
N TRP A 129 -19.42 -54.40 -23.56
CA TRP A 129 -20.45 -53.35 -23.47
C TRP A 129 -21.35 -53.35 -24.70
N TYR A 130 -20.81 -53.48 -25.90
CA TYR A 130 -21.58 -53.58 -27.14
C TYR A 130 -22.45 -54.84 -27.17
N LEU A 131 -21.98 -55.97 -26.64
CA LEU A 131 -22.78 -57.19 -26.54
C LEU A 131 -23.89 -57.08 -25.48
N VAL A 132 -23.64 -56.39 -24.36
CA VAL A 132 -24.63 -56.23 -23.30
C VAL A 132 -25.66 -55.13 -23.62
N SER A 133 -25.24 -54.05 -24.30
CA SER A 133 -26.11 -52.92 -24.67
C SER A 133 -26.69 -53.03 -26.08
N GLY A 134 -26.00 -53.72 -26.99
CA GLY A 134 -26.42 -54.04 -28.35
C GLY A 134 -27.14 -55.39 -28.47
N VAL A 135 -27.45 -56.04 -27.35
CA VAL A 135 -28.58 -56.98 -27.25
C VAL A 135 -29.79 -56.17 -26.76
N PRO A 136 -30.52 -55.45 -27.64
CA PRO A 136 -31.91 -55.17 -27.36
C PRO A 136 -32.61 -56.53 -27.28
N GLY A 137 -33.37 -56.74 -26.21
CA GLY A 137 -34.05 -58.00 -25.91
C GLY A 137 -34.59 -58.68 -27.16
N GLY A 138 -33.89 -59.75 -27.57
CA GLY A 138 -34.45 -60.75 -28.46
C GLY A 138 -35.38 -61.62 -27.62
N THR A 139 -36.66 -61.57 -27.96
CA THR A 139 -37.77 -62.45 -27.54
C THR A 139 -38.37 -62.14 -26.16
N HIS A 140 -39.43 -61.33 -26.12
CA HIS A 140 -40.83 -61.77 -26.23
C HIS A 140 -41.73 -60.60 -26.62
#